data_AF-A0A7T1I410-F1
#
_entry.id   AF-A0A7T1I410-F1
#
_cell.length_a   1.000
_cell.length_b   1.000
_cell.length_c   1.000
_cell.angle_alpha   90.00
_cell.angle_beta   90.00
_cell.angle_gamma   90.00
#
_symmetry.space_group_name_H-M   'P 1'
#
loop_
_entity.id
_entity.type
_entity.pdbx_description
1 polymer ?
#
loop_
_entity_poly.entity_id
_entity_poly.type
_entity_poly.pdbx_seq_one_letter_code
_entity_poly.pdbx_strand_id
1 'polypeptide(L)' 'MTKIDIQYQDQFGKWRHLQTKHNEGDAYRTAANRARSTGKRHRLVDQDGHLLDLIDP' A
#
# COMPACT_ATOMS: atom_id res chain seq x y z
N MET A 1 6.19 -4.24 17.08
CA MET A 1 5.36 -3.20 16.42
C MET A 1 5.20 -3.62 14.97
N THR A 2 3.99 -3.88 14.50
CA THR A 2 3.76 -4.42 13.14
C THR A 2 4.13 -3.36 12.11
N LYS A 3 5.15 -3.63 11.29
CA LYS A 3 5.55 -2.72 10.20
C LYS A 3 4.80 -3.14 8.95
N ILE A 4 4.18 -2.17 8.29
CA ILE A 4 3.36 -2.35 7.11
C ILE A 4 3.90 -1.42 6.03
N ASP A 5 4.30 -1.99 4.91
CA ASP A 5 4.77 -1.23 3.77
C ASP A 5 3.61 -0.99 2.79
N ILE A 6 3.35 0.28 2.51
CA ILE A 6 2.42 0.69 1.47
C ILE A 6 3.19 0.70 0.15
N GLN A 7 2.64 0.02 -0.85
CA GLN A 7 3.20 -0.02 -2.20
C GLN A 7 2.14 0.40 -3.21
N TYR A 8 2.57 0.98 -4.34
CA TYR A 8 1.70 1.28 -5.48
C TYR A 8 2.17 0.53 -6.73
N GLN A 9 1.24 0.22 -7.62
CA GLN A 9 1.57 -0.38 -8.91
C GLN A 9 1.91 0.72 -9.93
N ASP A 10 3.07 0.61 -10.58
CA ASP A 10 3.46 1.48 -11.68
C ASP A 10 2.85 1.04 -13.02
N GLN A 11 3.04 1.84 -14.07
CA GLN A 11 2.50 1.57 -15.41
C GLN A 11 3.01 0.28 -16.06
N PHE A 12 4.08 -0.32 -15.53
CA PHE A 12 4.66 -1.58 -16.00
C PHE A 12 4.23 -2.76 -15.11
N GLY A 13 3.26 -2.56 -14.22
CA GLY A 13 2.77 -3.59 -13.30
C GLY A 13 3.69 -3.85 -12.11
N LYS A 14 4.79 -3.10 -11.93
CA LYS A 14 5.73 -3.31 -10.83
C LYS A 14 5.25 -2.60 -9.57
N TRP A 15 5.42 -3.26 -8.44
CA TRP A 15 5.13 -2.68 -7.14
C TRP A 15 6.29 -1.82 -6.65
N ARG A 16 6.00 -0.58 -6.27
CA ARG A 16 6.96 0.40 -5.77
C ARG A 16 6.61 0.79 -4.35
N HIS A 17 7.62 0.82 -3.49
CA HIS A 17 7.47 1.28 -2.12
C HIS A 17 7.07 2.76 -2.09
N LEU A 18 6.05 3.09 -1.30
CA LEU A 18 5.61 4.46 -1.06
C LEU A 18 6.07 4.94 0.31
N GLN A 19 5.70 4.20 1.36
CA GLN A 19 6.00 4.54 2.75
C GLN A 19 5.75 3.34 3.66
N THR A 20 6.38 3.37 4.83
CA THR A 20 6.14 2.41 5.90
C THR A 20 5.24 3.03 6.98
N LYS A 21 4.34 2.22 7.54
CA LYS A 21 3.50 2.55 8.69
C LYS A 21 3.59 1.47 9.76
N HIS A 22 3.16 1.82 10.98
CA HIS A 22 3.15 0.91 12.12
C HIS A 22 1.75 0.61 12.68
N ASN A 23 0.72 1.06 11.96
CA ASN A 23 -0.69 0.86 12.28
C ASN A 23 -1.44 0.56 10.98
N GLU A 24 -2.16 -0.56 10.95
CA GLU A 24 -2.83 -1.06 9.74
C GLU A 24 -3.97 -0.15 9.28
N GLY A 25 -4.79 0.36 10.22
CA GLY A 25 -5.88 1.27 9.88
C GLY A 25 -5.40 2.62 9.33
N ASP A 26 -4.24 3.13 9.80
CA ASP A 26 -3.60 4.31 9.20
C ASP A 26 -2.99 3.99 7.82
N ALA A 27 -2.37 2.82 7.67
CA ALA A 27 -1.83 2.35 6.40
C ALA A 27 -2.94 2.24 5.34
N TYR A 28 -4.06 1.62 5.68
CA TYR A 28 -5.23 1.49 4.82
C TYR A 28 -5.80 2.85 4.40
N ARG A 29 -6.08 3.75 5.35
CA ARG A 29 -6.60 5.08 5.04
C ARG A 29 -5.67 5.85 4.11
N THR A 30 -4.37 5.76 4.35
CA THR A 30 -3.37 6.41 3.50
C THR A 30 -3.36 5.81 2.10
N ALA A 31 -3.32 4.49 1.98
CA ALA A 31 -3.33 3.80 0.69
C ALA A 31 -4.62 4.05 -0.11
N ALA A 32 -5.79 4.04 0.54
CA ALA A 32 -7.08 4.36 -0.08
C ALA A 32 -7.15 5.80 -0.61
N ASN A 33 -6.69 6.77 0.18
CA ASN A 33 -6.62 8.17 -0.28
C ASN A 33 -5.66 8.34 -1.47
N ARG A 34 -4.57 7.58 -1.50
CA ARG A 34 -3.60 7.62 -2.61
C ARG A 34 -4.13 6.90 -3.84
N ALA A 35 -4.83 5.79 -3.69
CA ALA A 35 -5.48 5.09 -4.80
C ALA A 35 -6.46 6.01 -5.53
N ARG A 36 -7.38 6.65 -4.78
CA ARG A 36 -8.35 7.62 -5.30
C ARG A 36 -7.71 8.83 -6.00
N SER A 37 -6.64 9.38 -5.41
CA SER A 37 -6.01 10.61 -5.95
C SER A 37 -5.06 10.36 -7.12
N THR A 38 -4.47 9.17 -7.22
CA THR A 38 -3.49 8.86 -8.27
C THR A 38 -4.03 7.96 -9.37
N GLY A 39 -5.20 7.35 -9.18
CA GLY A 39 -5.74 6.36 -10.11
C GLY A 39 -4.93 5.05 -10.14
N LYS A 40 -4.08 4.80 -9.14
CA LYS A 40 -3.18 3.63 -9.10
C LYS A 40 -3.63 2.63 -8.05
N ARG A 41 -3.47 1.34 -8.34
CA ARG A 41 -3.63 0.28 -7.35
C ARG A 41 -2.58 0.41 -6.26
N HIS A 42 -3.00 0.24 -5.02
CA HIS A 42 -2.13 0.21 -3.86
C HIS A 42 -2.26 -1.13 -3.14
N ARG A 43 -1.21 -1.55 -2.44
CA ARG A 43 -1.25 -2.73 -1.58
C ARG A 43 -0.55 -2.46 -0.26
N LEU A 44 -0.98 -3.16 0.77
CA LEU A 44 -0.33 -3.24 2.07
C LEU A 44 0.40 -4.58 2.15
N VAL A 45 1.66 -4.55 2.55
CA VAL A 45 2.43 -5.78 2.80
C VAL A 45 3.07 -5.73 4.18
N ASP A 46 3.23 -6.90 4.81
CA ASP A 46 3.97 -7.02 6.07
C ASP A 46 5.50 -7.02 5.84
N GLN A 47 6.26 -7.22 6.91
CA GLN A 47 7.73 -7.26 6.87
C GLN A 47 8.30 -8.43 6.05
N ASP A 48 7.56 -9.53 6.01
CA ASP A 48 7.93 -10.75 5.29
C ASP A 48 7.49 -10.70 3.82
N GLY A 49 6.80 -9.63 3.42
CA GLY A 49 6.31 -9.39 2.07
C GLY A 49 4.97 -10.05 1.79
N HIS A 50 4.27 -10.55 2.80
CA HIS A 50 2.93 -11.08 2.62
C HIS A 50 1.94 -9.95 2.35
N LEU A 51 1.00 -10.22 1.45
CA LEU A 51 -0.08 -9.30 1.14
C LEU A 51 -1.08 -9.26 2.30
N LEU A 52 -1.23 -8.08 2.89
CA LEU A 52 -2.27 -7.82 3.89
C LEU A 52 -3.56 -7.34 3.23
N ASP A 53 -3.45 -6.40 2.29
CA ASP A 53 -4.60 -5.83 1.61
C ASP A 53 -4.24 -5.27 0.22
N LEU A 54 -5.23 -5.20 -0.66
CA LEU A 54 -5.15 -4.69 -2.03
C LEU A 54 -6.28 -3.71 -2.29
N ILE A 55 -5.91 -2.50 -2.70
CA ILE A 55 -6.81 -1.36 -2.82
C ILE A 55 -6.80 -0.88 -4.27
N ASP A 56 -7.98 -0.97 -4.89
CA ASP A 56 -8.23 -0.45 -6.23
C ASP A 56 -8.65 1.05 -6.18
N PRO A 57 -8.44 1.82 -7.26
CA PRO A 57 -8.69 3.26 -7.31
C PRO A 57 -10.14 3.69 -7.10
#